data_AF-A0A6L6IBR0-F1
#
_entry.id   AF-A0A6L6IBR0-F1
#
_cell.length_a   1.000
_cell.length_b   1.000
_cell.length_c   1.000
_cell.angle_alpha   90.00
_cell.angle_beta   90.00
_cell.angle_gamma   90.00
#
_symmetry.space_group_name_H-M   'P 1'
#
loop_
_entity.id
_entity.type
_entity.pdbx_description
1 polymer ?
#
loop_
_entity_poly.entity_id
_entity_poly.type
_entity_poly.pdbx_seq_one_letter_code
_entity_poly.pdbx_strand_id
1 'polypeptide(L)'
;QNKSDEIEVKYPSVHVAPLQNNDLLEDFFSPVARDGAGMREIQIRVLKGLSMLSKGWPGIFSEAAHNLAFETLEHAIRADHIDSDRCLIKSIYYNLFSGEGSNKKP
;
A
#
# COMPACT_ATOMS: atom_id res chain seq x y z
N GLN A 1 -24.01 13.85 -32.15
CA GLN A 1 -23.55 12.55 -32.70
C GLN A 1 -22.13 12.31 -32.18
N ASN A 2 -21.96 11.47 -31.16
CA ASN A 2 -20.64 11.01 -30.74
C ASN A 2 -20.42 9.65 -31.38
N LYS A 3 -19.56 9.60 -32.41
CA LYS A 3 -19.09 8.33 -32.98
C LYS A 3 -18.26 7.65 -31.90
N SER A 4 -18.80 6.59 -31.33
CA SER A 4 -18.06 5.62 -30.55
C SER A 4 -17.09 4.93 -31.50
N ASP A 5 -15.81 5.27 -31.42
CA ASP A 5 -14.75 4.49 -32.05
C ASP A 5 -14.75 3.10 -31.38
N GLU A 6 -15.40 2.13 -32.03
CA GLU A 6 -15.39 0.74 -31.60
C GLU A 6 -13.95 0.22 -31.71
N ILE A 7 -13.34 -0.07 -30.57
CA ILE A 7 -12.01 -0.66 -30.49
C ILE A 7 -12.14 -2.12 -30.97
N GLU A 8 -11.59 -2.42 -32.15
CA GLU A 8 -11.57 -3.78 -32.69
C GLU A 8 -10.70 -4.70 -31.80
N VAL A 9 -11.33 -5.70 -31.17
CA VAL A 9 -10.64 -6.66 -30.30
C VAL A 9 -9.92 -7.71 -31.15
N LYS A 10 -8.59 -7.58 -31.26
CA LYS A 10 -7.73 -8.45 -32.09
C LYS A 10 -7.72 -9.93 -31.67
N TYR A 11 -7.99 -10.23 -30.38
CA TYR A 11 -7.93 -11.58 -29.83
C TYR A 11 -9.12 -11.86 -28.87
N PRO A 12 -10.29 -12.25 -29.39
CA PRO A 12 -11.53 -12.35 -28.60
C PRO A 12 -11.53 -13.48 -27.56
N SER A 13 -10.64 -14.47 -27.70
CA SER A 13 -10.51 -15.59 -26.77
C SER A 13 -9.45 -15.39 -25.67
N VAL A 14 -8.74 -14.26 -25.69
CA VAL A 14 -7.77 -13.93 -24.65
C VAL A 14 -8.50 -13.10 -23.59
N HIS A 15 -8.62 -13.67 -22.39
CA HIS A 15 -9.22 -13.01 -21.24
C HIS A 15 -8.13 -12.72 -20.20
N VAL A 16 -8.14 -11.52 -19.65
CA VAL A 16 -7.27 -11.13 -18.52
C VAL A 16 -8.19 -10.74 -17.37
N ALA A 17 -7.84 -11.14 -16.15
CA ALA A 17 -8.57 -10.71 -14.97
C ALA A 17 -8.51 -9.18 -14.85
N PRO A 18 -9.59 -8.51 -14.40
CA PRO A 18 -9.53 -7.09 -14.09
C PRO A 18 -8.44 -6.83 -13.06
N LEU A 19 -7.61 -5.83 -13.30
CA LEU A 19 -6.55 -5.43 -12.37
C LEU A 19 -7.18 -5.01 -11.04
N GLN A 20 -6.82 -5.68 -9.94
CA GLN A 20 -7.32 -5.30 -8.63
C GLN A 20 -6.51 -4.12 -8.10
N ASN A 21 -7.16 -3.22 -7.36
CA ASN A 21 -6.47 -2.08 -6.74
C ASN A 21 -5.41 -2.54 -5.72
N ASN A 22 -5.61 -3.72 -5.12
CA ASN A 22 -4.63 -4.34 -4.23
C ASN A 22 -3.35 -4.69 -5.00
N ASP A 23 -3.47 -5.36 -6.15
CA ASP A 23 -2.35 -5.72 -7.03
C ASP A 23 -1.54 -4.47 -7.43
N LEU A 24 -2.22 -3.37 -7.75
CA LEU A 24 -1.56 -2.10 -8.08
C LEU A 24 -0.74 -1.55 -6.90
N LEU A 25 -1.32 -1.50 -5.69
CA LEU A 25 -0.59 -1.01 -4.52
C LEU A 25 0.61 -1.90 -4.22
N GLU A 26 0.45 -3.22 -4.29
CA GLU A 26 1.52 -4.21 -4.14
C GLU A 26 2.66 -3.97 -5.15
N ASP A 27 2.33 -3.88 -6.43
CA ASP A 27 3.30 -3.67 -7.51
C ASP A 27 4.11 -2.38 -7.34
N PHE A 28 3.49 -1.31 -6.83
CA PHE A 28 4.17 -0.02 -6.65
C PHE A 28 4.95 0.08 -5.33
N PHE A 29 4.34 -0.27 -4.20
CA PHE A 29 4.90 0.03 -2.89
C PHE A 29 5.75 -1.11 -2.32
N SER A 30 5.41 -2.37 -2.58
CA SER A 30 6.16 -3.52 -2.06
C SER A 30 7.65 -3.49 -2.46
N PRO A 31 8.03 -3.33 -3.75
CA PRO A 31 9.45 -3.27 -4.11
C PRO A 31 10.17 -2.07 -3.49
N VAL A 32 9.50 -0.92 -3.38
CA VAL A 32 10.08 0.29 -2.75
C VAL A 32 10.31 0.08 -1.26
N ALA A 33 9.35 -0.53 -0.55
CA ALA A 33 9.47 -0.84 0.87
C ALA A 33 10.58 -1.86 1.14
N ARG A 34 10.67 -2.91 0.31
CA ARG A 34 11.68 -3.96 0.41
C ARG A 34 13.09 -3.43 0.11
N ASP A 35 13.28 -2.78 -1.03
CA ASP A 35 14.61 -2.37 -1.48
C ASP A 35 15.11 -1.16 -0.67
N GLY A 36 14.19 -0.30 -0.23
CA GLY A 36 14.46 0.81 0.68
C GLY A 36 14.41 0.44 2.17
N ALA A 37 14.44 -0.86 2.53
CA ALA A 37 14.27 -1.32 3.91
C ALA A 37 15.27 -0.69 4.89
N GLY A 38 16.53 -0.48 4.46
CA GLY A 38 17.59 0.15 5.26
C GLY A 38 17.54 1.68 5.31
N MET A 39 16.61 2.33 4.61
CA MET A 39 16.51 3.79 4.53
C MET A 39 15.27 4.27 5.29
N ARG A 40 15.45 4.86 6.47
CA ARG A 40 14.30 5.29 7.30
C ARG A 40 13.37 6.25 6.57
N GLU A 41 13.91 7.13 5.72
CA GLU A 41 13.13 8.12 4.98
C GLU A 41 12.18 7.45 3.98
N ILE A 42 12.58 6.32 3.39
CA ILE A 42 11.76 5.56 2.45
C ILE A 42 10.63 4.88 3.22
N GLN A 43 10.94 4.16 4.30
CA GLN A 43 9.93 3.49 5.15
C GLN A 43 8.86 4.47 5.63
N ILE A 44 9.29 5.64 6.13
CA ILE A 44 8.37 6.68 6.63
C ILE A 44 7.47 7.23 5.51
N ARG A 45 8.01 7.45 4.30
CA ARG A 45 7.22 7.97 3.17
C ARG A 45 6.23 6.93 2.66
N VAL A 46 6.62 5.65 2.58
CA VAL A 46 5.72 4.56 2.22
C VAL A 46 4.55 4.50 3.20
N LEU A 47 4.82 4.44 4.52
CA LEU A 47 3.77 4.41 5.55
C LEU A 47 2.82 5.61 5.47
N LYS A 48 3.35 6.82 5.27
CA LYS A 48 2.52 8.03 5.12
C LYS A 48 1.68 8.00 3.84
N GLY A 49 2.27 7.60 2.71
CA GLY A 49 1.57 7.47 1.43
C GLY A 49 0.43 6.46 1.50
N LEU A 50 0.69 5.27 2.06
CA LEU A 50 -0.34 4.26 2.30
C LEU A 50 -1.45 4.77 3.22
N SER A 51 -1.12 5.49 4.30
CA SER A 51 -2.14 6.06 5.20
C SER A 51 -3.01 7.12 4.49
N MET A 52 -2.40 7.94 3.63
CA MET A 52 -3.13 8.92 2.82
C MET A 52 -4.10 8.24 1.84
N LEU A 53 -3.67 7.17 1.16
CA LEU A 53 -4.53 6.40 0.25
C LEU A 53 -5.66 5.71 1.00
N SER A 54 -5.35 5.05 2.13
CA SER A 54 -6.33 4.41 3.01
C SER A 54 -7.42 5.37 3.46
N LYS A 55 -7.05 6.59 3.87
CA LYS A 55 -8.01 7.59 4.37
C LYS A 55 -8.74 8.34 3.26
N GLY A 56 -8.09 8.56 2.12
CA GLY A 56 -8.67 9.25 0.97
C GLY A 56 -9.75 8.43 0.28
N TRP A 57 -9.53 7.11 0.13
CA TRP A 57 -10.49 6.20 -0.49
C TRP A 57 -10.59 4.88 0.30
N PRO A 58 -11.24 4.89 1.48
CA PRO A 58 -11.27 3.72 2.36
C PRO A 58 -11.86 2.47 1.72
N GLY A 59 -12.93 2.62 0.93
CA GLY A 59 -13.57 1.50 0.24
C GLY A 59 -12.75 0.90 -0.91
N ILE A 60 -11.65 1.55 -1.31
CA ILE A 60 -10.80 1.13 -2.43
C ILE A 60 -9.45 0.63 -1.91
N PHE A 61 -8.84 1.35 -0.97
CA PHE A 61 -7.44 1.13 -0.58
C PHE A 61 -7.22 0.73 0.88
N SER A 62 -8.22 0.79 1.76
CA SER A 62 -7.97 0.59 3.20
C SER A 62 -7.33 -0.76 3.51
N GLU A 63 -7.90 -1.85 3.00
CA GLU A 63 -7.39 -3.21 3.25
C GLU A 63 -5.96 -3.40 2.72
N ALA A 64 -5.73 -3.11 1.43
CA ALA A 64 -4.40 -3.20 0.83
C ALA A 64 -3.38 -2.31 1.54
N ALA A 65 -3.74 -1.07 1.85
CA ALA A 65 -2.83 -0.15 2.52
C ALA A 65 -2.44 -0.63 3.92
N HIS A 66 -3.34 -1.25 4.68
CA HIS A 66 -3.02 -1.83 5.98
C HIS A 66 -2.08 -3.03 5.84
N ASN A 67 -2.33 -3.93 4.89
CA ASN A 67 -1.48 -5.10 4.66
C ASN A 67 -0.05 -4.68 4.26
N LEU A 68 0.07 -3.76 3.29
CA LEU A 68 1.38 -3.26 2.87
C LEU A 68 2.09 -2.44 3.94
N ALA A 69 1.36 -1.69 4.78
CA ALA A 69 1.96 -0.97 5.89
C ALA A 69 2.56 -1.94 6.92
N PHE A 70 1.89 -3.07 7.17
CA PHE A 70 2.40 -4.12 8.03
C PHE A 70 3.66 -4.76 7.45
N GLU A 71 3.67 -5.11 6.16
CA GLU A 71 4.86 -5.63 5.47
C GLU A 71 6.02 -4.63 5.46
N THR A 72 5.73 -3.34 5.23
CA THR A 72 6.71 -2.25 5.31
C THR A 72 7.36 -2.21 6.70
N LEU A 73 6.56 -2.33 7.76
CA LEU A 73 7.09 -2.40 9.11
C LEU A 73 7.99 -3.63 9.31
N GLU A 74 7.60 -4.79 8.78
CA GLU A 74 8.43 -5.99 8.84
C GLU A 74 9.78 -5.82 8.14
N HIS A 75 9.80 -5.24 6.94
CA HIS A 75 11.03 -4.92 6.22
C HIS A 75 11.94 -3.99 7.02
N ALA A 76 11.37 -2.92 7.59
CA ALA A 76 12.09 -2.00 8.47
C ALA A 76 12.64 -2.69 9.73
N ILE A 77 11.91 -3.65 10.31
CA ILE A 77 12.38 -4.39 11.49
C ILE A 77 13.51 -5.35 11.14
N ARG A 78 13.51 -5.96 9.95
CA ARG A 78 14.57 -6.89 9.52
C ARG A 78 15.84 -6.17 9.04
N ALA A 79 15.73 -4.92 8.63
CA ALA A 79 16.87 -4.11 8.23
C ALA A 79 17.75 -3.68 9.43
N ASP A 80 19.02 -3.42 9.12
CA ASP A 80 20.05 -3.01 10.08
C ASP A 80 19.95 -1.50 10.40
N HIS A 81 18.91 -1.12 11.13
CA HIS A 81 18.74 0.24 11.66
C HIS A 81 19.35 0.39 13.04
N ILE A 82 19.82 1.60 13.33
CA ILE A 82 20.00 2.04 14.72
C ILE A 82 18.65 2.03 15.46
N ASP A 83 18.69 1.84 16.78
CA ASP A 83 17.47 1.67 17.59
C ASP A 83 16.52 2.87 17.52
N SER A 84 17.05 4.09 17.43
CA SER A 84 16.23 5.30 17.33
C SER A 84 15.37 5.32 16.08
N ASP A 85 15.93 4.88 14.94
CA ASP A 85 15.25 4.86 13.66
C ASP A 85 14.18 3.77 13.65
N ARG A 86 14.50 2.60 14.21
CA ARG A 86 13.55 1.49 14.39
C ARG A 86 12.37 1.89 15.27
N CYS A 87 12.63 2.59 16.39
CA CYS A 87 11.60 3.12 17.28
C CYS A 87 10.72 4.16 16.58
N LEU A 88 11.32 5.07 15.81
CA LEU A 88 10.59 6.10 15.08
C LEU A 88 9.65 5.48 14.03
N ILE A 89 10.15 4.54 13.22
CA ILE A 89 9.35 3.87 12.19
C ILE A 89 8.17 3.12 12.83
N LYS A 90 8.41 2.36 13.91
CA LYS A 90 7.36 1.68 14.67
C LYS A 90 6.31 2.66 15.18
N SER A 91 6.73 3.77 15.80
CA SER A 91 5.82 4.78 16.32
C SER A 91 4.94 5.37 15.21
N ILE A 92 5.53 5.70 14.05
CA ILE A 92 4.79 6.22 12.89
C ILE A 92 3.78 5.20 12.38
N TYR A 93 4.17 3.93 12.22
CA TYR A 93 3.26 2.86 11.82
C TYR A 93 2.04 2.79 12.76
N TYR A 94 2.29 2.66 14.07
CA TYR A 94 1.20 2.51 15.03
C TYR A 94 0.31 3.76 15.09
N ASN A 95 0.87 4.96 14.99
CA ASN A 95 0.08 6.20 14.96
C ASN A 95 -0.83 6.28 13.72
N LEU A 96 -0.38 5.77 12.58
CA LEU A 96 -1.12 5.87 11.32
C LEU A 96 -2.17 4.77 11.14
N PHE A 97 -1.92 3.56 11.65
CA PHE A 97 -2.70 2.35 11.34
C PHE A 97 -3.30 1.64 12.57
N SER A 98 -3.04 2.06 13.81
CA SER A 98 -3.69 1.45 15.00
C SER A 98 -5.10 2.00 15.29
N GLY A 99 -5.60 2.92 14.46
CA GLY A 99 -6.81 3.72 14.73
C GLY A 99 -8.13 3.16 14.20
N GLU A 100 -8.16 2.03 13.50
CA GLU A 100 -9.37 1.59 12.75
C GLU A 100 -10.01 0.28 13.27
N GLY A 101 -9.71 -0.10 14.52
CA GLY A 101 -10.23 -1.34 15.14
C GLY A 101 -11.45 -1.20 16.07
N SER A 102 -11.89 0.01 16.43
CA SER A 102 -12.86 0.20 17.53
C SER A 102 -14.28 0.62 17.13
N ASN A 103 -14.59 0.80 15.84
CA ASN A 103 -15.95 1.18 15.39
C ASN A 103 -16.72 0.09 14.64
N LYS A 104 -16.37 -1.20 14.82
CA LYS A 104 -17.26 -2.30 14.46
C LYS A 104 -17.69 -3.08 15.70
N LYS A 105 -18.90 -2.78 16.19
CA LYS A 105 -19.72 -3.69 17.01
C LYS A 105 -21.18 -3.24 16.99
N PRO A 106 -22.08 -4.21 17.17
CA PRO A 106 -22.80 -4.96 16.14
C PRO A 106 -24.03 -4.22 15.58
#